data_AF-A0A5R2N8I5-F1
#
_entry.id   AF-A0A5R2N8I5-F1
#
_cell.length_a   1.000
_cell.length_b   1.000
_cell.length_c   1.000
_cell.angle_alpha   90.00
_cell.angle_beta   90.00
_cell.angle_gamma   90.00
#
_symmetry.space_group_name_H-M   'P 1'
#
loop_
_entity.id
_entity.type
_entity.pdbx_description
1 polymer ?
#
loop_
_entity_poly.entity_id
_entity_poly.type
_entity_poly.pdbx_seq_one_letter_code
_entity_poly.pdbx_strand_id
1 'polypeptide(L)'
;MPDVKWTMKAREFINCNCAYGCPCQFNAMPTYGFCQAVAGMEIETGHHGDTKLDGLRFVGIFSWPGAIHQGRGEAAVVIDERASEAQRE
;
A
#
# COMPACT_ATOMS: atom_id res chain seq x y z
N MET A 1 21.79 0.35 -6.10
CA MET A 1 21.25 0.99 -4.88
C MET A 1 21.91 0.30 -3.71
N PRO A 2 22.57 1.00 -2.77
CA PRO A 2 23.00 0.34 -1.54
C PRO A 2 21.76 -0.30 -0.92
N ASP A 3 21.90 -1.51 -0.38
CA ASP A 3 20.81 -2.25 0.28
C ASP A 3 20.37 -1.48 1.54
N VAL A 4 19.54 -0.45 1.38
CA VAL A 4 18.91 0.25 2.49
C VAL A 4 18.07 -0.78 3.22
N LYS A 5 18.51 -1.13 4.43
CA LYS A 5 17.79 -2.07 5.28
C LYS A 5 16.51 -1.38 5.74
N TRP A 6 15.39 -2.05 5.51
CA TRP A 6 14.10 -1.57 5.93
C TRP A 6 13.28 -2.71 6.51
N THR A 7 12.39 -2.37 7.44
CA THR A 7 11.39 -3.27 8.00
C THR A 7 10.13 -2.49 8.30
N MET A 8 8.99 -3.16 8.20
CA MET A 8 7.70 -2.59 8.58
C MET A 8 6.81 -3.70 9.14
N LYS A 9 6.32 -3.49 10.37
CA LYS A 9 5.19 -4.21 10.94
C LYS A 9 4.04 -3.22 11.04
N ALA A 10 2.95 -3.49 10.34
CA ALA A 10 1.81 -2.58 10.26
C ALA A 10 0.49 -3.33 10.43
N ARG A 11 -0.52 -2.60 10.90
CA ARG A 11 -1.92 -3.00 10.81
C ARG A 11 -2.46 -2.48 9.49
N GLU A 12 -2.98 -3.38 8.66
CA GLU A 12 -3.61 -3.05 7.39
C GLU A 12 -5.14 -3.07 7.54
N PHE A 13 -5.78 -2.07 6.95
CA PHE A 13 -7.19 -2.13 6.59
C PHE A 13 -7.31 -1.91 5.09
N ILE A 14 -7.78 -2.94 4.37
CA ILE A 14 -7.90 -2.90 2.91
C ILE A 14 -9.33 -3.24 2.49
N ASN A 15 -9.83 -2.46 1.53
CA ASN A 15 -11.07 -2.76 0.83
C ASN A 15 -10.84 -2.67 -0.67
N CYS A 16 -11.43 -3.61 -1.40
CA CYS A 16 -11.37 -3.68 -2.86
C CYS A 16 -12.80 -3.86 -3.40
N ASN A 17 -13.04 -3.37 -4.60
CA ASN A 17 -14.30 -3.53 -5.31
C ASN A 17 -14.68 -5.00 -5.56
N CYS A 18 -13.72 -5.94 -5.54
CA CYS A 18 -13.92 -7.34 -5.92
C CYS A 18 -14.69 -8.18 -4.87
N ALA A 19 -15.03 -9.41 -5.28
CA ALA A 19 -15.58 -10.43 -4.39
C ALA A 19 -14.66 -10.71 -3.18
N TYR A 20 -15.22 -11.38 -2.17
CA TYR A 20 -14.57 -11.64 -0.89
C TYR A 20 -13.12 -12.11 -1.05
N GLY A 21 -12.22 -11.48 -0.26
CA GLY A 21 -10.80 -11.80 -0.22
C GLY A 21 -9.94 -11.13 -1.29
N CYS A 22 -10.49 -10.30 -2.19
CA CYS A 22 -9.84 -9.85 -3.43
C CYS A 22 -9.18 -11.02 -4.18
N PRO A 23 -9.85 -11.63 -5.17
CA PRO A 23 -9.30 -12.78 -5.90
C PRO A 23 -7.87 -12.55 -6.43
N CYS A 24 -7.54 -11.28 -6.71
CA CYS A 24 -6.22 -10.79 -7.05
C CYS A 24 -5.08 -11.25 -6.10
N GLN A 25 -5.34 -11.31 -4.79
CA GLN A 25 -4.37 -11.72 -3.76
C GLN A 25 -4.00 -13.21 -3.88
N PHE A 26 -4.85 -13.99 -4.53
CA PHE A 26 -4.71 -15.43 -4.71
C PHE A 26 -4.50 -15.79 -6.19
N ASN A 27 -3.95 -14.88 -6.99
CA ASN A 27 -3.66 -15.04 -8.42
C ASN A 27 -4.88 -15.24 -9.33
N ALA A 28 -6.08 -14.89 -8.87
CA ALA A 28 -7.28 -14.90 -9.70
C ALA A 28 -7.55 -13.51 -10.32
N MET A 29 -8.40 -13.50 -11.36
CA MET A 29 -8.77 -12.28 -12.07
C MET A 29 -9.67 -11.38 -11.21
N PRO A 30 -9.61 -10.04 -11.39
CA PRO A 30 -10.53 -9.12 -10.73
C PRO A 30 -11.98 -9.43 -11.12
N THR A 31 -12.88 -9.38 -10.14
CA THR A 31 -14.29 -9.78 -10.31
C THR A 31 -15.01 -9.03 -11.43
N TYR A 32 -14.71 -7.74 -11.61
CA TYR A 32 -15.37 -6.88 -12.58
C TYR A 32 -14.50 -6.54 -13.79
N GLY A 33 -13.38 -7.26 -13.98
CA GLY A 33 -12.42 -6.98 -15.05
C GLY A 33 -11.47 -5.81 -14.79
N PHE A 34 -11.68 -5.02 -13.72
CA PHE A 34 -10.83 -3.93 -13.27
C PHE A 34 -10.68 -3.94 -11.74
N CYS A 35 -9.66 -3.27 -11.21
CA CYS A 35 -9.41 -3.19 -9.77
C CYS A 35 -9.49 -1.75 -9.27
N GLN A 36 -10.25 -1.54 -8.19
CA GLN A 36 -10.26 -0.30 -7.42
C GLN A 36 -10.17 -0.67 -5.94
N ALA A 37 -9.20 -0.11 -5.24
CA ALA A 37 -8.94 -0.45 -3.85
C ALA A 37 -8.45 0.76 -3.06
N VAL A 38 -8.69 0.70 -1.75
CA VAL A 38 -8.09 1.60 -0.77
C VAL A 38 -7.48 0.75 0.33
N ALA A 39 -6.21 1.02 0.66
CA ALA A 39 -5.51 0.37 1.75
C ALA A 39 -4.98 1.42 2.73
N GLY A 40 -5.39 1.36 3.98
CA GLY A 40 -4.85 2.14 5.07
C GLY A 40 -3.85 1.32 5.87
N MET A 41 -2.72 1.93 6.22
CA MET A 41 -1.64 1.32 6.97
C MET A 41 -1.35 2.16 8.22
N GLU A 42 -1.28 1.50 9.37
CA GLU A 42 -0.72 2.06 10.60
C GLU A 42 0.52 1.27 10.99
N ILE A 43 1.69 1.90 10.88
CA ILE A 43 2.97 1.26 11.17
C ILE A 43 3.11 1.15 12.70
N GLU A 44 3.11 -0.07 13.22
CA GLU A 44 3.35 -0.33 14.64
C GLU A 44 4.84 -0.14 14.95
N THR A 45 5.72 -0.78 14.18
CA THR A 45 7.18 -0.65 14.31
C THR A 45 7.87 -0.79 12.96
N GLY A 46 8.90 0.00 12.69
CA GLY A 46 9.67 -0.13 11.46
C GLY A 46 10.72 0.95 11.27
N HIS A 47 11.56 0.75 10.26
CA HIS A 47 12.55 1.75 9.83
C HIS A 47 12.87 1.61 8.34
N HIS A 48 13.38 2.68 7.75
CA HIS A 48 13.99 2.70 6.43
C HIS A 48 15.36 3.40 6.55
N GLY A 49 16.45 2.61 6.54
CA GLY A 49 17.76 3.12 6.94
C GLY A 49 17.72 3.60 8.40
N ASP A 50 18.13 4.83 8.64
CA ASP A 50 18.09 5.48 9.96
C ASP A 50 16.74 6.17 10.26
N THR A 51 15.83 6.24 9.29
CA THR A 51 14.50 6.84 9.48
C THR A 51 13.58 5.87 10.20
N LYS A 52 13.16 6.25 11.41
CA LYS A 52 12.14 5.51 12.18
C LYS A 52 10.74 5.75 11.60
N LEU A 53 9.93 4.69 11.47
CA LEU A 53 8.59 4.74 10.87
C LEU A 53 7.46 4.46 11.88
N ASP A 54 7.77 4.13 13.13
CA ASP A 54 6.75 3.82 14.16
C ASP A 54 5.69 4.93 14.28
N GLY A 55 4.42 4.52 14.32
CA GLY A 55 3.27 5.40 14.46
C GLY A 55 2.88 6.17 13.20
N LEU A 56 3.68 6.09 12.13
CA LEU A 56 3.35 6.70 10.85
C LEU A 56 2.15 5.98 10.21
N ARG A 57 1.27 6.76 9.61
CA ARG A 57 0.12 6.26 8.86
C ARG A 57 0.21 6.71 7.42
N PHE A 58 -0.28 5.87 6.53
CA PHE A 58 -0.44 6.23 5.13
C PHE A 58 -1.62 5.49 4.52
N VAL A 59 -2.17 6.03 3.45
CA VAL A 59 -3.27 5.44 2.69
C VAL A 59 -2.87 5.35 1.23
N GLY A 60 -2.98 4.17 0.65
CA GLY A 60 -2.91 3.95 -0.79
C GLY A 60 -4.30 3.92 -1.41
N ILE A 61 -4.48 4.63 -2.52
CA ILE A 61 -5.69 4.63 -3.35
C ILE A 61 -5.27 4.11 -4.73
N PHE A 62 -5.97 3.10 -5.23
CA PHE A 62 -5.53 2.29 -6.36
C PHE A 62 -6.60 2.20 -7.45
N SER A 63 -6.21 2.36 -8.72
CA SER A 63 -7.07 2.09 -9.88
C SER A 63 -6.31 1.40 -11.00
N TRP A 64 -6.73 0.19 -11.37
CA TRP A 64 -6.16 -0.57 -12.48
C TRP A 64 -7.25 -0.87 -13.51
N PRO A 65 -6.96 -0.74 -14.80
CA PRO A 65 -7.92 -1.07 -15.88
C PRO A 65 -8.11 -2.58 -16.07
N GLY A 66 -7.33 -3.40 -15.37
CA GLY A 66 -7.25 -4.85 -15.53
C GLY A 66 -6.73 -5.54 -14.28
N ALA A 67 -6.21 -6.76 -14.44
CA ALA A 67 -5.50 -7.44 -13.36
C ALA A 67 -4.20 -6.69 -13.00
N ILE A 68 -3.86 -6.64 -11.71
CA ILE A 68 -2.75 -5.80 -11.20
C ILE A 68 -1.42 -6.11 -11.91
N HIS A 69 -1.12 -7.39 -12.13
CA HIS A 69 0.11 -7.85 -12.79
C HIS A 69 0.20 -7.46 -14.28
N GLN A 70 -0.90 -7.01 -14.90
CA GLN A 70 -0.91 -6.53 -16.29
C GLN A 70 -0.47 -5.05 -16.39
N GLY A 71 -0.22 -4.39 -15.25
CA GLY A 71 0.25 -3.01 -15.19
C GLY A 71 -0.81 -1.98 -15.63
N ARG A 72 -0.32 -0.81 -16.05
CA ARG A 72 -1.14 0.37 -16.45
C ARG A 72 -2.11 0.86 -15.37
N GLY A 73 -1.78 0.60 -14.10
CA GLY A 73 -2.52 1.13 -12.98
C GLY A 73 -1.98 2.47 -12.52
N GLU A 74 -2.83 3.18 -11.78
CA GLU A 74 -2.55 4.43 -11.13
C GLU A 74 -2.71 4.25 -9.63
N ALA A 75 -1.80 4.88 -8.88
CA ALA A 75 -1.85 4.89 -7.43
C ALA A 75 -1.62 6.31 -6.93
N ALA A 76 -2.34 6.67 -5.88
CA ALA A 76 -2.06 7.84 -5.06
C ALA A 76 -1.75 7.37 -3.64
N VAL A 77 -0.72 7.97 -3.03
CA VAL A 77 -0.38 7.72 -1.63
C VAL A 77 -0.60 9.01 -0.87
N VAL A 78 -1.38 8.93 0.20
CA VAL A 78 -1.57 10.01 1.17
C VAL A 78 -0.79 9.64 2.42
N ILE A 79 0.22 10.44 2.75
CA ILE A 79 1.03 10.28 3.95
C ILE A 79 0.42 11.16 5.05
N ASP A 80 0.36 10.64 6.28
CA ASP A 80 -0.07 11.39 7.46
C ASP A 80 0.67 12.73 7.57
N GLU A 81 -0.06 13.81 7.84
CA GLU A 81 0.52 15.15 7.97
C GLU A 81 1.57 15.25 9.08
N ARG A 82 1.49 14.36 10.08
CA ARG A 82 2.44 14.28 11.20
C ARG A 82 3.78 13.66 10.82
N ALA A 83 3.92 13.14 9.60
CA ALA A 83 5.17 12.62 9.09
C ALA A 83 6.25 13.71 9.06
N SER A 84 7.43 13.39 9.60
CA SER A 84 8.60 14.23 9.46
C SER A 84 9.06 14.30 8.00
N GLU A 85 9.91 15.27 7.66
CA GLU A 85 10.50 15.39 6.33
C GLU A 85 11.21 14.10 5.91
N ALA A 86 12.05 13.54 6.78
CA ALA A 86 12.75 12.28 6.55
C ALA A 86 11.82 11.06 6.37
N GLN A 87 10.57 11.12 6.83
CA GLN A 87 9.56 10.07 6.63
C GLN A 87 8.79 10.21 5.31
N ARG A 88 8.90 11.37 4.64
CA ARG A 88 8.19 11.69 3.39
C ARG A 88 9.07 11.53 2.14
N GLU A 89 10.39 11.62 2.31
CA GLU A 89 11.41 11.39 1.27
C GLU A 89 11.75 9.91 1.08
#